data_AF-A0A330MG42-F1
#
_entry.id   AF-A0A330MG42-F1
#
_cell.length_a   1.000
_cell.length_b   1.000
_cell.length_c   1.000
_cell.angle_alpha   90.00
_cell.angle_beta   90.00
_cell.angle_gamma   90.00
#
_symmetry.space_group_name_H-M   'P 1'
#
loop_
_entity.id
_entity.type
_entity.pdbx_description
1 polymer ?
#
loop_
_entity_poly.entity_id
_entity_poly.type
_entity_poly.pdbx_seq_one_letter_code
_entity_poly.pdbx_strand_id
1 'polypeptide(L)'
;MVIKFCFILLILNFSSTFAQDIIYLNGKKTINAKIVETDNESIKYLHNPNRPTFTVPRSEIKEINFENGAVEVFRNVPPPSSLSIEQLKSKILEKINSYTFDAKSTTRPYRASFEGDYLKLWIMRSRGDEPYSKPILFDFSRAYDFQDISYRSNEAFINIFVGFLDKKGKVDKVKLVIRVLEKEQAEKIVTLLKTYNRLLAEKSIRIEKS
;
A
#
# COMPACT_ATOMS: atom_id res chain seq x y z
N MET A 1 29.51 -25.92 52.29
CA MET A 1 30.05 -25.07 51.20
C MET A 1 29.97 -25.71 49.81
N VAL A 2 29.51 -26.97 49.67
CA VAL A 2 29.39 -27.69 48.38
C VAL A 2 28.08 -27.40 47.63
N ILE A 3 26.97 -27.20 48.37
CA ILE A 3 25.63 -26.94 47.79
C ILE A 3 25.54 -25.58 47.04
N LYS A 4 26.33 -24.58 47.43
CA LYS A 4 26.38 -23.28 46.71
C LYS A 4 27.12 -23.38 45.37
N PHE A 5 28.03 -24.35 45.20
CA PHE A 5 28.77 -24.54 43.95
C PHE A 5 27.92 -25.24 42.88
N CYS A 6 26.99 -26.11 43.28
CA CYS A 6 26.07 -26.79 42.35
C CYS A 6 25.07 -25.83 41.68
N PHE A 7 24.67 -24.74 42.34
CA PHE A 7 23.72 -23.77 41.78
C PHE A 7 24.32 -22.93 40.63
N ILE A 8 25.64 -22.72 40.63
CA ILE A 8 26.34 -21.92 39.61
C ILE A 8 26.46 -22.68 38.28
N LEU A 9 26.56 -24.02 38.32
CA LEU A 9 26.59 -24.88 37.13
C LEU A 9 25.23 -25.01 36.41
N LEU A 10 24.11 -24.75 37.10
CA LEU A 10 22.76 -24.84 36.52
C LEU A 10 22.45 -23.65 35.60
N ILE A 11 23.06 -22.48 35.84
CA ILE A 11 22.79 -21.23 35.09
C ILE A 11 23.55 -21.20 33.75
N LEU A 12 24.54 -22.07 33.53
CA LEU A 12 25.32 -22.13 32.30
C LEU A 12 24.67 -22.96 31.17
N ASN A 13 23.46 -23.51 31.40
CA ASN A 13 22.74 -24.34 30.43
C ASN A 13 21.60 -23.62 29.69
N PHE A 14 21.52 -22.29 29.75
CA PHE A 14 20.63 -21.52 28.86
C PHE A 14 21.19 -21.56 27.45
N SER A 15 20.89 -22.69 26.82
CA SER A 15 21.27 -23.08 25.48
C SER A 15 20.69 -22.09 24.48
N SER A 16 21.52 -21.71 23.52
CA SER A 16 21.24 -20.87 22.36
C SER A 16 19.90 -21.22 21.72
N THR A 17 18.88 -20.39 21.96
CA THR A 17 17.66 -20.46 21.17
C THR A 17 18.01 -20.00 19.76
N PHE A 18 18.13 -20.93 18.81
CA PHE A 18 18.20 -20.58 17.39
C PHE A 18 16.83 -20.05 16.98
N ALA A 19 16.63 -18.74 17.14
CA ALA A 19 15.48 -18.06 16.56
C ALA A 19 15.62 -18.12 15.03
N GLN A 20 14.54 -18.46 14.33
CA GLN A 20 14.49 -18.35 12.87
C GLN A 20 14.16 -16.90 12.50
N ASP A 21 14.59 -16.48 11.31
CA ASP A 21 14.08 -15.25 10.71
C ASP A 21 12.59 -15.43 10.36
N ILE A 22 11.84 -14.34 10.41
CA ILE A 22 10.42 -14.32 10.04
C ILE A 22 10.24 -13.40 8.84
N ILE A 23 9.83 -13.98 7.72
CA ILE A 23 9.50 -13.25 6.49
C ILE A 23 7.99 -13.06 6.44
N TYR A 24 7.54 -11.82 6.51
CA TYR A 24 6.13 -11.44 6.32
C TYR A 24 5.89 -11.16 4.84
N LEU A 25 4.94 -11.86 4.22
CA LEU A 25 4.56 -11.63 2.82
C LEU A 25 3.36 -10.69 2.69
N ASN A 26 3.19 -10.14 1.49
CA ASN A 26 1.94 -9.49 1.08
C ASN A 26 0.77 -10.48 1.21
N GLY A 27 -0.30 -10.10 1.92
CA GLY A 27 -1.50 -10.94 2.05
C GLY A 27 -1.58 -11.84 3.30
N LYS A 28 -0.91 -11.47 4.40
CA LYS A 28 -0.99 -12.13 5.73
C LYS A 28 -0.38 -13.53 5.82
N LYS A 29 0.49 -13.92 4.89
CA LYS A 29 1.28 -15.16 4.98
C LYS A 29 2.63 -14.88 5.65
N THR A 30 3.05 -15.76 6.54
CA THR A 30 4.34 -15.69 7.24
C THR A 30 5.17 -16.93 6.95
N ILE A 31 6.47 -16.75 6.76
CA ILE A 31 7.43 -17.83 6.56
C ILE A 31 8.48 -17.73 7.66
N ASN A 32 8.57 -18.77 8.48
CA ASN A 32 9.69 -18.95 9.40
C ASN A 32 10.80 -19.69 8.64
N ALA A 33 11.97 -19.07 8.56
CA ALA A 33 13.08 -19.58 7.77
C ALA A 33 14.42 -18.98 8.22
N LYS A 34 15.52 -19.52 7.72
CA LYS A 34 16.85 -18.90 7.82
C LYS A 34 17.21 -18.28 6.48
N ILE A 35 17.47 -16.98 6.45
CA ILE A 35 17.91 -16.26 5.26
C ILE A 35 19.38 -16.63 5.00
N VAL A 36 19.67 -16.98 3.75
CA VAL A 36 21.00 -17.41 3.31
C VAL A 36 21.67 -16.31 2.49
N GLU A 37 20.90 -15.68 1.60
CA GLU A 37 21.42 -14.68 0.67
C GLU A 37 20.34 -13.65 0.37
N THR A 38 20.77 -12.40 0.25
CA THR A 38 19.90 -11.26 -0.01
C THR A 38 20.39 -10.54 -1.27
N ASP A 39 19.74 -10.81 -2.40
CA ASP A 39 20.01 -10.15 -3.68
C ASP A 39 19.08 -8.94 -3.88
N ASN A 40 19.45 -7.98 -4.73
CA ASN A 40 18.64 -6.78 -4.98
C ASN A 40 17.19 -7.08 -5.38
N GLU A 41 16.93 -8.21 -6.04
CA GLU A 41 15.60 -8.57 -6.55
C GLU A 41 14.89 -9.65 -5.72
N SER A 42 15.64 -10.49 -5.00
CA SER A 42 15.08 -11.67 -4.33
C SER A 42 15.88 -12.07 -3.09
N ILE A 43 15.25 -12.87 -2.24
CA ILE A 43 15.88 -13.40 -1.03
C ILE A 43 15.81 -14.91 -1.08
N LYS A 44 16.95 -15.54 -0.79
CA LYS A 44 17.04 -16.99 -0.66
C LYS A 44 16.98 -17.37 0.80
N TYR A 45 16.12 -18.33 1.12
CA TYR A 45 15.88 -18.79 2.48
C TYR A 45 15.80 -20.32 2.56
N LEU A 46 16.09 -20.85 3.74
CA LEU A 46 15.97 -22.26 4.10
C LEU A 46 14.87 -22.42 5.14
N HIS A 47 13.89 -23.28 4.86
CA HIS A 47 12.90 -23.64 5.88
C HIS A 47 13.52 -24.50 7.00
N ASN A 48 14.53 -25.33 6.65
CA ASN A 48 15.32 -26.13 7.58
C ASN A 48 16.75 -26.31 7.04
N PRO A 49 17.76 -26.53 7.91
CA PRO A 49 19.17 -26.64 7.51
C PRO A 49 19.47 -27.73 6.47
N ASN A 50 18.65 -28.78 6.41
CA ASN A 50 18.82 -29.93 5.52
C ASN A 50 17.81 -29.97 4.36
N ARG A 51 17.16 -28.84 4.05
CA ARG A 51 16.17 -28.73 2.97
C ARG A 51 16.72 -27.90 1.81
N PRO A 52 16.12 -28.01 0.61
CA PRO A 52 16.48 -27.14 -0.50
C PRO A 52 16.25 -25.67 -0.15
N THR A 53 17.05 -24.80 -0.75
CA THR A 53 16.91 -23.35 -0.70
C THR A 53 15.70 -22.93 -1.54
N PHE A 54 14.89 -22.05 -0.99
CA PHE A 54 13.77 -21.43 -1.67
C PHE A 54 14.11 -19.97 -1.98
N THR A 55 13.52 -19.42 -3.03
CA THR A 55 13.68 -18.01 -3.41
C THR A 55 12.33 -17.32 -3.33
N VAL A 56 12.30 -16.13 -2.75
CA VAL A 56 11.13 -15.25 -2.73
C VAL A 56 11.52 -13.89 -3.32
N PRO A 57 10.77 -13.34 -4.28
CA PRO A 57 11.06 -12.01 -4.81
C PRO A 57 10.79 -10.94 -3.75
N ARG A 58 11.64 -9.92 -3.67
CA ARG A 58 11.50 -8.84 -2.69
C ARG A 58 10.16 -8.11 -2.80
N SER A 59 9.57 -8.04 -3.99
CA SER A 59 8.25 -7.46 -4.25
C SER A 59 7.08 -8.15 -3.54
N GLU A 60 7.28 -9.38 -3.05
CA GLU A 60 6.28 -10.14 -2.30
C GLU A 60 6.45 -10.03 -0.78
N ILE A 61 7.57 -9.46 -0.31
CA ILE A 61 7.96 -9.44 1.10
C ILE A 61 7.58 -8.10 1.71
N LYS A 62 6.73 -8.08 2.74
CA LYS A 62 6.35 -6.87 3.48
C LYS A 62 7.43 -6.44 4.48
N GLU A 63 7.99 -7.41 5.20
CA GLU A 63 8.87 -7.17 6.34
C GLU A 63 9.68 -8.44 6.63
N ILE A 64 10.90 -8.27 7.12
CA ILE A 64 11.73 -9.36 7.63
C ILE A 64 12.17 -9.02 9.04
N ASN A 65 11.94 -9.94 9.96
CA ASN A 65 12.50 -9.90 11.30
C ASN A 65 13.60 -10.94 11.38
N PHE A 66 14.84 -10.47 11.52
CA PHE A 66 16.01 -11.33 11.60
C PHE A 66 16.18 -11.94 13.00
N GLU A 67 16.89 -13.06 13.10
CA GLU A 67 17.19 -13.75 14.37
C GLU A 67 17.87 -12.84 15.40
N ASN A 68 18.64 -11.85 14.92
CA ASN A 68 19.36 -10.88 15.74
C ASN A 68 18.49 -9.70 16.23
N GLY A 69 17.20 -9.71 15.90
CA GLY A 69 16.25 -8.65 16.24
C GLY A 69 16.26 -7.44 15.29
N ALA A 70 17.08 -7.45 14.22
CA ALA A 70 17.00 -6.45 13.17
C ALA A 70 15.69 -6.60 12.40
N VAL A 71 15.12 -5.48 11.97
CA VAL A 71 13.89 -5.44 11.19
C VAL A 71 14.14 -4.69 9.89
N GLU A 72 13.90 -5.34 8.76
CA GLU A 72 13.94 -4.72 7.43
C GLU A 72 12.52 -4.64 6.87
N VAL A 73 12.01 -3.41 6.77
CA VAL A 73 10.67 -3.16 6.25
C VAL A 73 10.76 -2.89 4.75
N PHE A 74 10.16 -3.78 3.98
CA PHE A 74 10.07 -3.66 2.54
C PHE A 74 8.78 -2.93 2.21
N ARG A 75 8.91 -1.65 1.86
CA ARG A 75 7.82 -0.92 1.22
C ARG A 75 7.68 -1.53 -0.18
N ASN A 76 6.86 -2.58 -0.29
CA ASN A 76 6.54 -3.20 -1.56
C ASN A 76 5.93 -2.16 -2.48
N VAL A 77 6.82 -1.62 -3.29
CA VAL A 77 6.51 -0.93 -4.51
C VAL A 77 5.90 -2.01 -5.40
N PRO A 78 4.62 -1.90 -5.79
CA PRO A 78 4.07 -2.76 -6.83
C PRO A 78 5.04 -2.72 -8.02
N PRO A 79 5.34 -3.85 -8.67
CA PRO A 79 6.26 -3.88 -9.80
C PRO A 79 5.90 -2.75 -10.76
N PRO A 80 6.88 -2.09 -11.40
CA PRO A 80 6.61 -1.03 -12.36
C PRO A 80 5.64 -1.61 -13.38
N SER A 81 4.36 -1.24 -13.24
CA SER A 81 3.38 -1.60 -14.24
C SER A 81 3.95 -1.01 -15.52
N SER A 82 4.15 -1.83 -16.54
CA SER A 82 4.48 -1.39 -17.90
C SER A 82 3.48 -0.37 -18.47
N LEU A 83 2.42 -0.08 -17.71
CA LEU A 83 1.45 0.98 -17.93
C LEU A 83 2.11 2.36 -17.85
N SER A 84 2.01 3.11 -18.94
CA SER A 84 2.33 4.53 -18.94
C SER A 84 1.39 5.30 -17.98
N ILE A 85 1.82 6.48 -17.53
CA ILE A 85 1.00 7.36 -16.69
C ILE A 85 -0.37 7.61 -17.33
N GLU A 86 -0.44 7.79 -18.65
CA GLU A 86 -1.68 8.06 -19.38
C GLU A 86 -2.62 6.84 -19.45
N GLN A 87 -2.07 5.63 -19.59
CA GLN A 87 -2.85 4.40 -19.49
C GLN A 87 -3.39 4.20 -18.07
N LEU A 88 -2.59 4.53 -17.05
CA LEU A 88 -3.01 4.46 -15.66
C LEU A 88 -4.12 5.46 -15.35
N LYS A 89 -3.99 6.71 -15.81
CA LYS A 89 -5.03 7.74 -15.72
C LYS A 89 -6.34 7.24 -16.32
N SER A 90 -6.30 6.70 -17.53
CA SER A 90 -7.49 6.13 -18.19
C SER A 90 -8.17 5.04 -17.37
N LYS A 91 -7.40 4.11 -16.80
CA LYS A 91 -7.93 3.04 -15.92
C LYS A 91 -8.54 3.60 -14.63
N ILE A 92 -7.91 4.60 -14.03
CA ILE A 92 -8.45 5.30 -12.85
C ILE A 92 -9.79 5.95 -13.20
N LEU A 93 -9.87 6.65 -14.33
CA LEU A 93 -11.11 7.30 -14.77
C LEU A 93 -12.22 6.29 -15.01
N GLU A 94 -11.94 5.19 -15.72
CA GLU A 94 -12.89 4.10 -15.94
C GLU A 94 -13.43 3.58 -14.61
N LYS A 95 -12.55 3.21 -13.67
CA LYS A 95 -12.97 2.62 -12.40
C LYS A 95 -13.72 3.60 -11.50
N ILE A 96 -13.27 4.85 -11.42
CA ILE A 96 -13.94 5.86 -10.60
C ILE A 96 -15.34 6.15 -11.18
N ASN A 97 -15.44 6.39 -12.49
CA ASN A 97 -16.72 6.74 -13.12
C ASN A 97 -17.74 5.60 -13.08
N SER A 98 -17.30 4.34 -13.09
CA SER A 98 -18.20 3.19 -13.11
C SER A 98 -18.63 2.70 -11.72
N TYR A 99 -17.76 2.77 -10.72
CA TYR A 99 -17.97 2.02 -9.46
C TYR A 99 -18.04 2.89 -8.20
N THR A 100 -17.85 4.21 -8.31
CA THR A 100 -17.67 5.04 -7.12
C THR A 100 -18.77 6.07 -6.90
N PHE A 101 -19.05 6.31 -5.62
CA PHE A 101 -20.12 7.17 -5.15
C PHE A 101 -19.64 8.03 -3.98
N ASP A 102 -20.37 9.14 -3.76
CA ASP A 102 -20.21 9.96 -2.57
C ASP A 102 -20.36 9.09 -1.31
N ALA A 103 -19.46 9.27 -0.34
CA ALA A 103 -19.48 8.55 0.92
C ALA A 103 -20.83 8.69 1.66
N LYS A 104 -21.53 9.81 1.45
CA LYS A 104 -22.82 10.11 2.08
C LYS A 104 -24.02 9.59 1.30
N SER A 105 -23.86 9.07 0.09
CA SER A 105 -24.99 8.71 -0.77
C SER A 105 -24.67 7.57 -1.72
N THR A 106 -25.53 6.55 -1.79
CA THR A 106 -25.40 5.43 -2.75
C THR A 106 -25.86 5.80 -4.15
N THR A 107 -26.56 6.92 -4.30
CA THR A 107 -27.17 7.34 -5.57
C THR A 107 -26.43 8.52 -6.20
N ARG A 108 -25.34 9.02 -5.61
CA ARG A 108 -24.60 10.17 -6.16
C ARG A 108 -23.24 9.68 -6.63
N PRO A 109 -23.10 9.31 -7.92
CA PRO A 109 -21.83 8.81 -8.42
C PRO A 109 -20.80 9.93 -8.46
N TYR A 110 -19.53 9.56 -8.38
CA TYR A 110 -18.48 10.49 -8.77
C TYR A 110 -18.33 10.51 -10.29
N ARG A 111 -17.98 11.67 -10.81
CA ARG A 111 -17.38 11.81 -12.15
C ARG A 111 -15.96 12.29 -11.98
N ALA A 112 -15.05 11.75 -12.78
CA ALA A 112 -13.62 11.99 -12.71
C ALA A 112 -13.07 12.46 -14.05
N SER A 113 -12.06 13.32 -13.98
CA SER A 113 -11.17 13.67 -15.09
C SER A 113 -9.79 14.02 -14.55
N PHE A 114 -8.81 14.22 -15.43
CA PHE A 114 -7.51 14.75 -15.04
C PHE A 114 -7.31 16.16 -15.58
N GLU A 115 -6.72 17.02 -14.75
CA GLU A 115 -6.22 18.34 -15.13
C GLU A 115 -4.71 18.34 -14.86
N GLY A 116 -3.91 18.03 -15.88
CA GLY A 116 -2.48 17.72 -15.70
C GLY A 116 -2.28 16.46 -14.85
N ASP A 117 -1.64 16.62 -13.69
CA ASP A 117 -1.40 15.55 -12.70
C ASP A 117 -2.41 15.56 -11.54
N TYR A 118 -3.40 16.45 -11.57
CA TYR A 118 -4.46 16.51 -10.56
C TYR A 118 -5.66 15.65 -10.96
N LEU A 119 -6.15 14.84 -10.02
CA LEU A 119 -7.40 14.10 -10.17
C LEU A 119 -8.57 15.02 -9.80
N LYS A 120 -9.42 15.33 -10.78
CA LYS A 120 -10.57 16.20 -10.62
C LYS A 120 -11.83 15.38 -10.42
N LEU A 121 -12.51 15.54 -9.28
CA LEU A 121 -13.74 14.81 -8.95
C LEU A 121 -14.94 15.74 -8.80
N TRP A 122 -16.05 15.37 -9.42
CA TRP A 122 -17.38 15.96 -9.21
C TRP A 122 -18.28 14.95 -8.52
N ILE A 123 -19.08 15.41 -7.56
CA ILE A 123 -20.23 14.63 -7.09
C ILE A 123 -21.37 14.93 -8.06
N MET A 124 -21.96 13.91 -8.68
CA MET A 124 -23.06 14.06 -9.61
C MET A 124 -24.41 13.96 -8.89
N ARG A 125 -25.45 14.56 -9.48
CA ARG A 125 -26.83 14.31 -9.02
C ARG A 125 -27.25 12.86 -9.32
N SER A 126 -28.24 12.38 -8.57
CA SER A 126 -28.71 10.99 -8.71
C SER A 126 -29.48 10.68 -9.99
N ARG A 127 -29.99 11.71 -10.65
CA ARG A 127 -30.66 11.62 -11.94
C ARG A 127 -30.16 12.79 -12.78
N GLY A 128 -29.57 12.50 -13.93
CA GLY A 128 -29.03 13.48 -14.88
C GLY A 128 -27.51 13.65 -14.81
N ASP A 129 -26.99 14.41 -15.76
CA ASP A 129 -25.56 14.66 -15.97
C ASP A 129 -25.05 15.93 -15.27
N GLU A 130 -25.86 16.51 -14.40
CA GLU A 130 -25.50 17.74 -13.70
C GLU A 130 -24.68 17.47 -12.43
N PRO A 131 -23.63 18.26 -12.18
CA PRO A 131 -22.88 18.17 -10.94
C PRO A 131 -23.71 18.68 -9.76
N TYR A 132 -23.73 17.90 -8.67
CA TYR A 132 -24.28 18.30 -7.38
C TYR A 132 -23.37 19.32 -6.67
N SER A 133 -22.06 19.23 -6.87
CA SER A 133 -21.06 20.12 -6.27
C SER A 133 -20.06 20.64 -7.30
N LYS A 134 -19.35 21.71 -6.92
CA LYS A 134 -18.15 22.12 -7.66
C LYS A 134 -17.10 21.00 -7.64
N PRO A 135 -16.27 20.87 -8.68
CA PRO A 135 -15.20 19.90 -8.68
C PRO A 135 -14.16 20.22 -7.61
N ILE A 136 -13.52 19.17 -7.10
CA ILE A 136 -12.34 19.28 -6.24
C ILE A 136 -11.16 18.65 -6.99
N LEU A 137 -10.03 19.36 -7.00
CA LEU A 137 -8.77 18.91 -7.58
C LEU A 137 -7.92 18.28 -6.48
N PHE A 138 -7.60 17.00 -6.62
CA PHE A 138 -6.77 16.25 -5.69
C PHE A 138 -5.36 16.06 -6.24
N ASP A 139 -4.38 16.39 -5.42
CA ASP A 139 -2.96 16.24 -5.71
C ASP A 139 -2.44 14.91 -5.15
N PHE A 140 -2.40 13.89 -6.01
CA PHE A 140 -1.88 12.58 -5.64
C PHE A 140 -0.35 12.52 -5.59
N SER A 141 0.39 13.56 -5.98
CA SER A 141 1.82 13.65 -5.62
C SER A 141 1.98 13.85 -4.11
N ARG A 142 0.96 14.43 -3.46
CA ARG A 142 0.87 14.65 -2.02
C ARG A 142 -0.21 13.77 -1.38
N ALA A 143 -0.22 12.48 -1.72
CA ALA A 143 -0.98 11.48 -0.97
C ALA A 143 -0.18 11.06 0.27
N TYR A 144 -0.70 11.40 1.45
CA TYR A 144 0.00 11.21 2.73
C TYR A 144 -0.24 9.84 3.33
N ASP A 145 -1.45 9.32 3.18
CA ASP A 145 -1.86 8.07 3.81
C ASP A 145 -3.02 7.42 3.05
N PHE A 146 -2.86 6.15 2.72
CA PHE A 146 -3.88 5.28 2.14
C PHE A 146 -4.32 4.31 3.23
N GLN A 147 -5.40 4.64 3.93
CA GLN A 147 -5.90 3.81 5.02
C GLN A 147 -6.46 2.48 4.51
N ASP A 148 -6.61 1.52 5.42
CA ASP A 148 -7.27 0.25 5.11
C ASP A 148 -8.69 0.46 4.59
N ILE A 149 -9.09 -0.38 3.63
CA ILE A 149 -10.44 -0.35 3.07
C ILE A 149 -11.42 -0.78 4.15
N SER A 150 -12.43 0.04 4.39
CA SER A 150 -13.48 -0.28 5.35
C SER A 150 -14.60 -1.05 4.66
N TYR A 151 -14.68 -2.36 4.89
CA TYR A 151 -15.71 -3.21 4.30
C TYR A 151 -17.00 -3.22 5.13
N ARG A 152 -18.15 -3.23 4.45
CA ARG A 152 -19.49 -3.48 5.01
C ARG A 152 -20.12 -4.70 4.31
N SER A 153 -21.40 -4.98 4.50
CA SER A 153 -22.07 -6.14 3.88
C SER A 153 -21.92 -6.12 2.34
N ASN A 154 -22.38 -5.05 1.69
CA ASN A 154 -22.43 -4.92 0.23
C ASN A 154 -21.71 -3.67 -0.30
N GLU A 155 -20.81 -3.08 0.48
CA GLU A 155 -20.08 -1.89 0.06
C GLU A 155 -18.71 -1.83 0.74
N ALA A 156 -17.84 -0.99 0.21
CA ALA A 156 -16.52 -0.69 0.73
C ALA A 156 -16.28 0.83 0.71
N PHE A 157 -15.49 1.31 1.66
CA PHE A 157 -15.07 2.70 1.73
C PHE A 157 -13.56 2.82 1.63
N ILE A 158 -13.12 3.57 0.64
CA ILE A 158 -11.74 3.95 0.43
C ILE A 158 -11.51 5.27 1.17
N ASN A 159 -10.50 5.31 2.05
CA ASN A 159 -10.15 6.46 2.86
C ASN A 159 -8.71 6.88 2.55
N ILE A 160 -8.53 8.08 2.01
CA ILE A 160 -7.21 8.58 1.60
C ILE A 160 -7.02 9.98 2.17
N PHE A 161 -5.89 10.23 2.82
CA PHE A 161 -5.44 11.57 3.13
C PHE A 161 -4.59 12.10 1.98
N VAL A 162 -5.07 13.13 1.30
CA VAL A 162 -4.47 13.63 0.07
C VAL A 162 -4.49 15.16 0.05
N GLY A 163 -3.56 15.77 -0.66
CA GLY A 163 -3.60 17.20 -0.95
C GLY A 163 -4.80 17.54 -1.83
N PHE A 164 -5.43 18.69 -1.61
CA PHE A 164 -6.38 19.27 -2.56
C PHE A 164 -6.02 20.72 -2.84
N LEU A 165 -6.29 21.17 -4.07
CA LEU A 165 -6.07 22.54 -4.47
C LEU A 165 -7.27 23.40 -4.07
N ASP A 166 -7.04 24.38 -3.21
CA ASP A 166 -8.07 25.36 -2.87
C ASP A 166 -8.25 26.40 -4.00
N LYS A 167 -9.27 27.27 -3.86
CA LYS A 167 -9.56 28.30 -4.87
C LYS A 167 -8.45 29.35 -5.04
N LYS A 168 -7.53 29.43 -4.08
CA LYS A 168 -6.39 30.36 -4.06
C LYS A 168 -5.10 29.70 -4.56
N GLY A 169 -5.16 28.43 -4.99
CA GLY A 169 -4.00 27.67 -5.44
C GLY A 169 -3.14 27.11 -4.29
N LYS A 170 -3.59 27.22 -3.04
CA LYS A 170 -2.92 26.62 -1.89
C LYS A 170 -3.32 25.15 -1.80
N VAL A 171 -2.33 24.30 -1.57
CA VAL A 171 -2.56 22.87 -1.34
C VAL A 171 -2.71 22.62 0.14
N ASP A 172 -3.89 22.15 0.56
CA ASP A 172 -4.18 21.75 1.94
C ASP A 172 -4.47 20.24 2.01
N LYS A 173 -4.30 19.63 3.19
CA LYS A 173 -4.55 18.20 3.42
C LYS A 173 -6.03 17.97 3.72
N VAL A 174 -6.64 17.00 3.04
CA VAL A 174 -8.04 16.60 3.29
C VAL A 174 -8.19 15.08 3.32
N LYS A 175 -9.20 14.60 4.04
CA LYS A 175 -9.63 13.20 3.99
C LYS A 175 -10.64 13.00 2.86
N LEU A 176 -10.22 12.32 1.80
CA LEU A 176 -11.07 11.85 0.71
C LEU A 176 -11.67 10.49 1.12
N VAL A 177 -13.00 10.42 1.13
CA VAL A 177 -13.74 9.19 1.39
C VAL A 177 -14.58 8.85 0.16
N ILE A 178 -14.35 7.67 -0.40
CA ILE A 178 -15.02 7.19 -1.62
C ILE A 178 -15.77 5.91 -1.27
N ARG A 179 -17.07 5.88 -1.53
CA ARG A 179 -17.90 4.68 -1.43
C ARG A 179 -17.79 3.88 -2.73
N VAL A 180 -17.71 2.56 -2.62
CA VAL A 180 -17.66 1.61 -3.73
C VAL A 180 -18.63 0.47 -3.44
N LEU A 181 -19.54 0.17 -4.36
CA LEU A 181 -20.55 -0.88 -4.16
C LEU A 181 -19.96 -2.29 -4.33
N GLU A 182 -18.89 -2.42 -5.12
CA GLU A 182 -18.19 -3.69 -5.33
C GLU A 182 -16.86 -3.73 -4.57
N LYS A 183 -16.75 -4.64 -3.60
CA LYS A 183 -15.56 -4.78 -2.74
C LYS A 183 -14.27 -5.01 -3.53
N GLU A 184 -14.33 -5.87 -4.55
CA GLU A 184 -13.18 -6.17 -5.41
C GLU A 184 -12.71 -4.93 -6.20
N GLN A 185 -13.64 -4.08 -6.64
CA GLN A 185 -13.29 -2.84 -7.34
C GLN A 185 -12.62 -1.85 -6.40
N ALA A 186 -12.97 -1.84 -5.11
CA ALA A 186 -12.33 -0.97 -4.13
C ALA A 186 -10.83 -1.25 -4.02
N GLU A 187 -10.45 -2.52 -3.96
CA GLU A 187 -9.04 -2.95 -3.92
C GLU A 187 -8.29 -2.55 -5.20
N LYS A 188 -8.93 -2.75 -6.37
CA LYS A 188 -8.37 -2.35 -7.66
C LYS A 188 -8.16 -0.83 -7.72
N ILE A 189 -9.14 -0.03 -7.29
CA ILE A 189 -9.05 1.43 -7.28
C ILE A 189 -7.91 1.90 -6.36
N VAL A 190 -7.82 1.39 -5.14
CA VAL A 190 -6.74 1.74 -4.20
C VAL A 190 -5.38 1.39 -4.80
N THR A 191 -5.26 0.22 -5.43
CA THR A 191 -4.02 -0.22 -6.08
C THR A 191 -3.60 0.71 -7.22
N LEU A 192 -4.55 1.12 -8.06
CA LEU A 192 -4.30 2.08 -9.15
C LEU A 192 -3.85 3.44 -8.60
N LEU A 193 -4.52 3.96 -7.56
CA LEU A 193 -4.20 5.26 -6.96
C LEU A 193 -2.84 5.24 -6.23
N LYS A 194 -2.49 4.14 -5.54
CA LYS A 194 -1.16 3.95 -4.95
C LYS A 194 -0.07 3.91 -6.02
N THR A 195 -0.32 3.19 -7.11
CA THR A 195 0.60 3.13 -8.25
C THR A 195 0.79 4.51 -8.87
N TYR A 196 -0.29 5.29 -8.98
CA TYR A 196 -0.24 6.63 -9.52
C TYR A 196 0.57 7.59 -8.65
N ASN A 197 0.32 7.61 -7.34
CA ASN A 197 1.11 8.38 -6.37
C ASN A 197 2.62 8.07 -6.49
N ARG A 198 2.98 6.79 -6.60
CA ARG A 198 4.37 6.37 -6.78
C ARG A 198 4.99 6.93 -8.07
N LEU A 199 4.30 6.78 -9.21
CA LEU A 199 4.82 7.25 -10.50
C LEU A 199 5.04 8.77 -10.51
N LEU A 200 4.16 9.53 -9.83
CA LEU A 200 4.35 10.97 -9.65
C LEU A 200 5.59 11.29 -8.80
N ALA A 201 5.83 10.53 -7.72
CA ALA A 201 7.03 10.70 -6.90
C ALA A 201 8.31 10.40 -7.71
N GLU A 202 8.35 9.32 -8.49
CA GLU A 202 9.48 8.99 -9.36
C GLU A 202 9.74 10.06 -10.43
N LYS A 203 8.67 10.61 -11.02
CA LYS A 203 8.75 11.72 -11.98
C LYS A 203 9.40 12.95 -11.35
N SER A 204 9.03 13.30 -10.11
CA SER A 204 9.61 14.45 -9.41
C SER A 204 11.12 14.30 -9.15
N ILE A 205 11.56 13.11 -8.72
CA ILE A 205 12.98 12.82 -8.46
C ILE A 205 13.82 12.91 -9.74
N ARG A 206 13.28 12.50 -10.88
CA ARG A 206 14.02 12.55 -12.16
C ARG A 206 14.23 13.98 -12.65
N ILE A 207 13.26 14.88 -12.41
CA ILE A 207 13.34 16.29 -12.80
C ILE A 207 14.38 17.03 -11.95
N GLU A 208 14.53 16.70 -10.67
CA GLU A 208 15.54 17.33 -9.79
C GLU A 208 16.98 16.91 -10.11
N LYS A 209 17.17 15.81 -10.86
CA LYS A 209 18.49 15.26 -11.21
C LYS A 209 18.96 15.59 -12.63
N SER A 210 18.11 16.23 -13.44
CA SER A 210 18.39 16.65 -14.83
C SER A 210 18.71 18.13 -14.90
#